data_AF-A3TTW7-F1
#
_entry.id   AF-A3TTW7-F1
#
_cell.length_a   1.000
_cell.length_b   1.000
_cell.length_c   1.000
_cell.angle_alpha   90.00
_cell.angle_beta   90.00
_cell.angle_gamma   90.00
#
_symmetry.space_group_name_H-M   'P 1'
#
loop_
_entity.id
_entity.type
_entity.pdbx_description
1 polymer ?
#
loop_
_entity_poly.entity_id
_entity_poly.type
_entity_poly.pdbx_seq_one_letter_code
_entity_poly.pdbx_strand_id
1 'polypeptide(L)'
;MLEKFKTLALAAVLAVGAPVAASAVTYNSYLAITGVVSNTTDFQSGDLGSIDVDFIGAGDIDSPAPSGVFSSLSEGMAVTLYDIDFDAATPFMVWSVGGYSFFAEEYFNTLDSDTDFSATGYVDTGSATVTGELFFSTQPGGTTVSFSSTTAAVPVPAAGLLLLSGLGGIAFARRRKS
;
A
#
# COMPACT_ATOMS: atom_id res chain seq x y z
N MET A 1 0.81 -6.54 57.47
CA MET A 1 1.78 -6.66 56.35
C MET A 1 1.17 -7.22 55.07
N LEU A 2 0.10 -8.03 55.14
CA LEU A 2 -0.59 -8.62 53.98
C LEU A 2 -1.25 -7.58 53.04
N GLU A 3 -1.71 -6.45 53.58
CA GLU A 3 -2.35 -5.34 52.85
C GLU A 3 -1.42 -4.71 51.80
N LYS A 4 -0.12 -4.56 52.11
CA LYS A 4 0.85 -3.90 51.22
C LYS A 4 1.27 -4.78 50.02
N PHE A 5 1.15 -6.10 50.15
CA PHE A 5 1.44 -7.06 49.09
C PHE A 5 0.34 -7.08 48.02
N LYS A 6 -0.93 -6.88 48.42
CA LYS A 6 -2.07 -6.81 47.51
C LYS A 6 -2.03 -5.57 46.61
N THR A 7 -1.59 -4.43 47.14
CA THR A 7 -1.47 -3.18 46.37
C THR A 7 -0.35 -3.22 45.33
N LEU A 8 0.77 -3.90 45.63
CA LEU A 8 1.89 -4.07 44.68
C LEU A 8 1.56 -5.04 43.54
N ALA A 9 0.79 -6.10 43.82
CA ALA A 9 0.34 -7.04 42.79
C ALA A 9 -0.66 -6.40 41.81
N LEU A 10 -1.53 -5.50 42.28
CA LEU A 10 -2.50 -4.82 41.43
C LEU A 10 -1.84 -3.81 40.47
N ALA A 11 -0.80 -3.12 40.92
CA ALA A 11 -0.02 -2.18 40.09
C ALA A 11 0.80 -2.89 38.99
N ALA A 12 1.28 -4.12 39.24
CA ALA A 12 2.00 -4.91 38.25
C ALA A 12 1.07 -5.45 37.14
N VAL A 13 -0.18 -5.82 37.47
CA VAL A 13 -1.16 -6.30 36.48
C VAL A 13 -1.67 -5.17 35.59
N LEU A 14 -1.84 -3.96 36.12
CA LEU A 14 -2.20 -2.75 35.34
C LEU A 14 -1.10 -2.31 34.37
N ALA A 15 0.17 -2.55 34.69
CA ALA A 15 1.30 -2.19 33.82
C ALA A 15 1.54 -3.18 32.66
N VAL A 16 1.11 -4.43 32.78
CA VAL A 16 1.21 -5.45 31.72
C VAL A 16 -0.01 -5.41 30.78
N GLY A 17 -1.13 -4.85 31.23
CA GLY A 17 -2.38 -4.75 30.48
C GLY A 17 -2.56 -3.46 29.67
N ALA A 18 -1.61 -2.52 29.69
CA ALA A 18 -1.68 -1.34 28.84
C ALA A 18 -1.46 -1.79 27.38
N PRO A 19 -2.46 -1.69 26.49
CA PRO A 19 -2.23 -1.94 25.08
C PRO A 19 -1.15 -0.96 24.65
N VAL A 20 0.01 -1.48 24.25
CA VAL A 20 1.03 -0.69 23.58
C VAL A 20 0.36 -0.27 22.28
N ALA A 21 -0.23 0.93 22.27
CA ALA A 21 -0.90 1.46 21.12
C ALA A 21 0.16 1.58 20.02
N ALA A 22 0.16 0.61 19.11
CA ALA A 22 0.87 0.74 17.85
C ALA A 22 0.26 1.97 17.17
N SER A 23 1.00 3.08 17.17
CA SER A 23 0.59 4.25 16.41
C SER A 23 0.76 3.89 14.95
N ALA A 24 -0.35 3.51 14.29
CA ALA A 24 -0.38 3.41 12.84
C ALA A 24 -0.12 4.81 12.28
N VAL A 25 0.87 4.93 11.38
CA VAL A 25 1.03 6.16 10.61
C VAL A 25 0.04 6.06 9.45
N THR A 26 -0.99 6.91 9.47
CA THR A 26 -1.93 7.02 8.36
C THR A 26 -1.29 7.81 7.24
N TYR A 27 -0.97 7.14 6.13
CA TYR A 27 -0.52 7.79 4.92
C TYR A 27 -1.72 8.00 4.00
N ASN A 28 -2.32 9.20 3.99
CA ASN A 28 -3.21 9.59 2.90
C ASN A 28 -2.33 9.94 1.69
N SER A 29 -1.99 8.93 0.91
CA SER A 29 -1.19 9.09 -0.31
C SER A 29 -2.08 9.08 -1.54
N TYR A 30 -1.70 9.86 -2.53
CA TYR A 30 -2.35 9.94 -3.83
C TYR A 30 -1.28 10.06 -4.90
N LEU A 31 -1.45 9.28 -5.96
CA LEU A 31 -0.67 9.37 -7.18
C LEU A 31 -1.60 9.24 -8.38
N ALA A 32 -1.53 10.20 -9.29
CA ALA A 32 -2.20 10.15 -10.58
C ALA A 32 -1.18 9.84 -11.68
N ILE A 33 -1.48 8.84 -12.51
CA ILE A 33 -0.65 8.47 -13.65
C ILE A 33 -1.51 8.53 -14.90
N THR A 34 -0.97 9.04 -16.00
CA THR A 34 -1.59 8.90 -17.31
C THR A 34 -0.75 8.02 -18.21
N GLY A 35 -1.37 7.42 -19.22
CA GLY A 35 -0.70 6.58 -20.19
C GLY A 35 -1.55 6.36 -21.42
N VAL A 36 -1.04 5.55 -22.35
CA VAL A 36 -1.74 5.20 -23.58
C VAL A 36 -2.01 3.71 -23.63
N VAL A 37 -3.24 3.32 -23.97
CA VAL A 37 -3.60 1.92 -24.22
C VAL A 37 -3.72 1.64 -25.70
N SER A 38 -3.52 0.38 -26.09
CA SER A 38 -3.70 -0.09 -27.45
C SER A 38 -5.19 -0.20 -27.81
N ASN A 39 -5.46 -0.22 -29.11
CA ASN A 39 -6.80 -0.50 -29.63
C ASN A 39 -7.14 -2.00 -29.63
N THR A 40 -6.18 -2.85 -29.23
CA THR A 40 -6.35 -4.29 -29.03
C THR A 40 -6.83 -4.67 -27.63
N THR A 41 -6.74 -3.73 -26.68
CA THR A 41 -7.34 -3.82 -25.34
C THR A 41 -8.84 -4.07 -25.43
N ASP A 42 -9.34 -5.05 -24.68
CA ASP A 42 -10.76 -5.45 -24.69
C ASP A 42 -11.41 -5.45 -23.30
N PHE A 43 -10.63 -5.28 -22.23
CA PHE A 43 -11.10 -5.27 -20.85
C PHE A 43 -11.95 -6.48 -20.46
N GLN A 44 -11.73 -7.64 -21.10
CA GLN A 44 -12.48 -8.86 -20.80
C GLN A 44 -11.74 -9.66 -19.72
N SER A 45 -12.47 -10.44 -18.94
CA SER A 45 -11.88 -11.42 -18.04
C SER A 45 -12.49 -12.79 -18.32
N GLY A 46 -11.74 -13.85 -18.05
CA GLY A 46 -12.12 -15.23 -18.35
C GLY A 46 -11.59 -15.76 -19.70
N ASP A 47 -10.70 -15.03 -20.37
CA ASP A 47 -10.01 -15.41 -21.60
C ASP A 47 -8.49 -15.59 -21.43
N LEU A 48 -8.13 -16.39 -20.41
CA LEU A 48 -6.81 -16.95 -20.13
C LEU A 48 -5.72 -16.78 -21.22
N GLY A 49 -4.73 -15.94 -20.91
CA GLY A 49 -3.54 -15.74 -21.73
C GLY A 49 -3.69 -14.69 -22.82
N SER A 50 -4.83 -13.98 -22.86
CA SER A 50 -4.97 -12.70 -23.54
C SER A 50 -4.45 -11.54 -22.67
N ILE A 51 -4.11 -10.43 -23.32
CA ILE A 51 -3.83 -9.18 -22.62
C ILE A 51 -5.11 -8.35 -22.65
N ASP A 52 -5.67 -8.08 -21.49
CA ASP A 52 -6.94 -7.36 -21.36
C ASP A 52 -6.71 -5.85 -21.43
N VAL A 53 -5.56 -5.37 -20.94
CA VAL A 53 -5.10 -3.98 -21.05
C VAL A 53 -3.66 -3.93 -21.56
N ASP A 54 -3.52 -3.60 -22.84
CA ASP A 54 -2.23 -3.45 -23.54
C ASP A 54 -1.80 -1.97 -23.50
N PHE A 55 -0.66 -1.67 -22.88
CA PHE A 55 -0.12 -0.31 -22.79
C PHE A 55 0.89 -0.01 -23.89
N ILE A 56 0.72 1.16 -24.51
CA ILE A 56 1.65 1.67 -25.52
C ILE A 56 2.64 2.62 -24.85
N GLY A 57 3.86 2.12 -24.64
CA GLY A 57 4.98 2.92 -24.16
C GLY A 57 4.92 3.23 -22.67
N ALA A 58 5.61 4.31 -22.27
CA ALA A 58 5.60 4.77 -20.88
C ALA A 58 4.38 5.69 -20.61
N GLY A 59 3.94 5.71 -19.37
CA GLY A 59 3.04 6.74 -18.85
C GLY A 59 3.81 7.91 -18.23
N ASP A 60 3.09 8.87 -17.68
CA ASP A 60 3.63 10.03 -16.98
C ASP A 60 2.80 10.30 -15.70
N ILE A 61 3.45 10.82 -14.65
CA ILE A 61 2.73 11.33 -13.48
C ILE A 61 1.93 12.58 -13.87
N ASP A 62 0.61 12.54 -13.70
CA ASP A 62 -0.33 13.63 -13.97
C ASP A 62 -0.84 14.30 -12.67
N SER A 63 -0.22 13.96 -11.54
CA SER A 63 -0.54 14.58 -10.25
C SER A 63 0.33 15.81 -10.05
N PRO A 64 -0.23 17.04 -9.96
CA PRO A 64 0.54 18.25 -9.70
C PRO A 64 1.10 18.29 -8.27
N ALA A 65 0.60 17.43 -7.37
CA ALA A 65 1.08 17.29 -6.01
C ALA A 65 0.88 15.86 -5.50
N PRO A 66 1.75 14.89 -5.89
CA PRO A 66 1.78 13.57 -5.29
C PRO A 66 1.92 13.69 -3.77
N SER A 67 1.19 12.86 -3.02
CA SER A 67 1.08 13.02 -1.56
C SER A 67 1.47 11.76 -0.79
N GLY A 68 1.66 11.90 0.52
CA GLY A 68 2.00 10.79 1.40
C GLY A 68 3.32 10.13 1.01
N VAL A 69 3.30 8.81 0.81
CA VAL A 69 4.50 8.03 0.45
C VAL A 69 5.08 8.42 -0.91
N PHE A 70 4.29 9.07 -1.78
CA PHE A 70 4.67 9.51 -3.11
C PHE A 70 5.21 10.94 -3.18
N SER A 71 5.33 11.64 -2.04
CA SER A 71 5.74 13.05 -1.99
C SER A 71 7.14 13.36 -2.54
N SER A 72 7.95 12.34 -2.83
CA SER A 72 9.24 12.45 -3.50
C SER A 72 9.14 12.51 -5.04
N LEU A 73 7.97 12.17 -5.59
CA LEU A 73 7.71 12.17 -7.02
C LEU A 73 7.21 13.55 -7.49
N SER A 74 7.35 13.81 -8.79
CA SER A 74 6.89 15.05 -9.43
C SER A 74 6.08 14.77 -10.69
N GLU A 75 5.17 15.68 -11.03
CA GLU A 75 4.45 15.70 -12.31
C GLU A 75 5.43 15.58 -13.49
N GLY A 76 5.03 14.84 -14.52
CA GLY A 76 5.82 14.58 -15.73
C GLY A 76 6.98 13.59 -15.55
N MET A 77 7.13 12.95 -14.40
CA MET A 77 8.03 11.80 -14.30
C MET A 77 7.48 10.62 -15.10
N ALA A 78 8.33 10.02 -15.93
CA ALA A 78 7.98 8.83 -16.70
C ALA A 78 7.67 7.65 -15.77
N VAL A 79 6.57 6.96 -16.08
CA VAL A 79 6.08 5.77 -15.39
C VAL A 79 6.18 4.59 -16.33
N THR A 80 6.76 3.49 -15.87
CA THR A 80 6.67 2.23 -16.61
C THR A 80 5.33 1.59 -16.30
N LEU A 81 4.50 1.40 -17.32
CA LEU A 81 3.23 0.68 -17.25
C LEU A 81 3.46 -0.74 -17.77
N TYR A 82 2.78 -1.71 -17.16
CA TYR A 82 2.85 -3.12 -17.53
C TYR A 82 1.48 -3.59 -17.97
N ASP A 83 1.45 -4.31 -19.09
CA ASP A 83 0.23 -4.88 -19.66
C ASP A 83 -0.49 -5.74 -18.63
N ILE A 84 -1.81 -5.61 -18.55
CA ILE A 84 -2.63 -6.30 -17.55
C ILE A 84 -3.37 -7.46 -18.22
N ASP A 85 -3.30 -8.60 -17.56
CA ASP A 85 -4.13 -9.78 -17.78
C ASP A 85 -4.81 -10.05 -16.43
N PHE A 86 -6.12 -9.88 -16.37
CA PHE A 86 -6.99 -10.05 -15.20
C PHE A 86 -7.08 -11.52 -14.77
N ASP A 87 -6.75 -12.46 -15.66
CA ASP A 87 -6.71 -13.89 -15.37
C ASP A 87 -5.30 -14.39 -15.01
N ALA A 88 -4.28 -13.51 -15.10
CA ALA A 88 -2.91 -13.85 -14.74
C ALA A 88 -2.76 -14.13 -13.24
N ALA A 89 -1.69 -14.86 -12.89
CA ALA A 89 -1.36 -15.15 -11.51
C ALA A 89 -1.02 -13.85 -10.74
N THR A 90 -1.73 -13.61 -9.63
CA THR A 90 -1.48 -12.48 -8.74
C THR A 90 -0.48 -12.84 -7.62
N PRO A 91 0.28 -11.87 -7.06
CA PRO A 91 0.26 -10.45 -7.38
C PRO A 91 0.97 -10.11 -8.71
N PHE A 92 0.41 -9.15 -9.46
CA PHE A 92 0.95 -8.69 -10.74
C PHE A 92 1.32 -7.19 -10.69
N MET A 93 2.48 -6.82 -11.21
CA MET A 93 2.95 -5.43 -11.20
C MET A 93 2.24 -4.63 -12.28
N VAL A 94 1.54 -3.55 -11.90
CA VAL A 94 0.79 -2.70 -12.86
C VAL A 94 1.62 -1.51 -13.32
N TRP A 95 2.37 -0.89 -12.40
CA TRP A 95 3.22 0.24 -12.73
C TRP A 95 4.43 0.34 -11.82
N SER A 96 5.48 1.04 -12.29
CA SER A 96 6.64 1.41 -11.48
C SER A 96 7.17 2.80 -11.84
N VAL A 97 7.55 3.58 -10.82
CA VAL A 97 8.11 4.94 -10.99
C VAL A 97 8.94 5.33 -9.77
N GLY A 98 10.12 5.92 -10.00
CA GLY A 98 10.91 6.52 -8.92
C GLY A 98 11.25 5.61 -7.74
N GLY A 99 11.35 4.29 -7.95
CA GLY A 99 11.58 3.29 -6.89
C GLY A 99 10.32 2.77 -6.20
N TYR A 100 9.14 3.20 -6.64
CA TYR A 100 7.84 2.69 -6.21
C TYR A 100 7.29 1.72 -7.25
N SER A 101 6.54 0.71 -6.80
CA SER A 101 5.84 -0.22 -7.69
C SER A 101 4.52 -0.64 -7.09
N PHE A 102 3.44 -0.65 -7.87
CA PHE A 102 2.15 -1.18 -7.44
C PHE A 102 1.94 -2.57 -7.99
N PHE A 103 1.55 -3.48 -7.10
CA PHE A 103 1.19 -4.85 -7.40
C PHE A 103 -0.29 -5.05 -7.10
N ALA A 104 -1.07 -5.42 -8.12
CA ALA A 104 -2.47 -5.79 -7.97
C ALA A 104 -2.59 -7.24 -7.49
N GLU A 105 -3.49 -7.47 -6.53
CA GLU A 105 -3.82 -8.78 -5.96
C GLU A 105 -5.20 -9.27 -6.40
N GLU A 106 -6.14 -8.35 -6.57
CA GLU A 106 -7.51 -8.62 -6.98
C GLU A 106 -8.04 -7.45 -7.83
N TYR A 107 -8.75 -7.78 -8.91
CA TYR A 107 -9.39 -6.82 -9.82
C TYR A 107 -10.92 -6.87 -9.64
N PHE A 108 -11.57 -5.72 -9.77
CA PHE A 108 -13.01 -5.55 -9.65
C PHE A 108 -13.56 -4.77 -10.84
N ASN A 109 -14.84 -5.01 -11.15
CA ASN A 109 -15.58 -4.37 -12.24
C ASN A 109 -14.99 -4.65 -13.65
N THR A 110 -14.33 -5.80 -13.86
CA THR A 110 -13.67 -6.20 -15.12
C THR A 110 -14.60 -6.87 -16.15
N LEU A 111 -15.93 -6.78 -15.99
CA LEU A 111 -16.88 -7.66 -16.70
C LEU A 111 -17.93 -6.93 -17.56
N ASP A 112 -18.00 -5.60 -17.53
CA ASP A 112 -19.15 -4.87 -18.07
C ASP A 112 -18.83 -3.94 -19.24
N SER A 113 -17.92 -4.29 -20.15
CA SER A 113 -17.52 -3.46 -21.32
C SER A 113 -17.09 -2.02 -20.99
N ASP A 114 -17.01 -1.73 -19.70
CA ASP A 114 -16.65 -0.45 -19.14
C ASP A 114 -15.14 -0.33 -19.27
N THR A 115 -14.71 0.84 -19.71
CA THR A 115 -13.28 1.14 -19.86
C THR A 115 -12.64 1.55 -18.54
N ASP A 116 -13.21 1.09 -17.43
CA ASP A 116 -12.77 1.34 -16.07
C ASP A 116 -12.72 0.04 -15.26
N PHE A 117 -11.84 0.01 -14.27
CA PHE A 117 -11.76 -1.08 -13.29
C PHE A 117 -11.11 -0.54 -12.03
N SER A 118 -11.22 -1.30 -10.94
CA SER A 118 -10.41 -1.06 -9.75
C SER A 118 -9.63 -2.31 -9.37
N ALA A 119 -8.54 -2.13 -8.64
CA ALA A 119 -7.75 -3.21 -8.10
C ALA A 119 -7.34 -2.90 -6.66
N THR A 120 -7.32 -3.93 -5.81
CA THR A 120 -6.66 -3.87 -4.52
C THR A 120 -5.29 -4.53 -4.64
N GLY A 121 -4.36 -4.12 -3.78
CA GLY A 121 -3.04 -4.72 -3.72
C GLY A 121 -2.12 -3.93 -2.81
N TYR A 122 -0.87 -3.75 -3.23
CA TYR A 122 0.11 -3.03 -2.45
C TYR A 122 1.11 -2.24 -3.28
N VAL A 123 1.64 -1.19 -2.65
CA VAL A 123 2.76 -0.39 -3.14
C VAL A 123 4.02 -0.86 -2.42
N ASP A 124 5.00 -1.33 -3.17
CA ASP A 124 6.37 -1.46 -2.70
C ASP A 124 7.07 -0.10 -2.78
N THR A 125 7.62 0.36 -1.66
CA THR A 125 8.38 1.62 -1.52
C THR A 125 9.90 1.38 -1.49
N GLY A 126 10.34 0.14 -1.69
CA GLY A 126 11.71 -0.33 -1.53
C GLY A 126 12.15 -0.54 -0.08
N SER A 127 11.44 0.06 0.89
CA SER A 127 11.72 -0.08 2.33
C SER A 127 10.58 -0.71 3.12
N ALA A 128 9.37 -0.66 2.57
CA ALA A 128 8.16 -1.21 3.16
C ALA A 128 7.12 -1.48 2.07
N THR A 129 6.20 -2.37 2.39
CA THR A 129 5.01 -2.64 1.58
C THR A 129 3.81 -1.97 2.24
N VAL A 130 3.00 -1.28 1.44
CA VAL A 130 1.82 -0.54 1.90
C VAL A 130 0.60 -0.96 1.10
N THR A 131 -0.46 -1.43 1.75
CA THR A 131 -1.72 -1.76 1.04
C THR A 131 -2.21 -0.56 0.27
N GLY A 132 -2.73 -0.77 -0.93
CA GLY A 132 -3.29 0.29 -1.74
C GLY A 132 -4.42 -0.17 -2.64
N GLU A 133 -5.13 0.82 -3.15
CA GLU A 133 -6.15 0.67 -4.18
C GLU A 133 -5.64 1.35 -5.44
N LEU A 134 -6.08 0.84 -6.58
CA LEU A 134 -5.87 1.42 -7.90
C LEU A 134 -7.23 1.58 -8.56
N PHE A 135 -7.46 2.75 -9.13
CA PHE A 135 -8.61 3.04 -9.98
C PHE A 135 -8.08 3.34 -11.36
N PHE A 136 -8.59 2.64 -12.35
CA PHE A 136 -8.25 2.81 -13.75
C PHE A 136 -9.48 3.32 -14.49
N SER A 137 -9.28 4.26 -15.41
CA SER A 137 -10.31 4.66 -16.38
C SER A 137 -9.67 5.12 -17.68
N THR A 138 -10.35 4.92 -18.80
CA THR A 138 -9.98 5.51 -20.10
C THR A 138 -11.04 6.51 -20.57
N GLN A 139 -10.64 7.44 -21.45
CA GLN A 139 -11.58 8.39 -22.04
C GLN A 139 -12.07 7.95 -23.44
N PRO A 140 -13.37 8.09 -23.74
CA PRO A 140 -13.86 7.91 -25.11
C PRO A 140 -13.23 8.91 -26.08
N GLY A 141 -12.63 8.43 -27.17
CA GLY A 141 -12.12 9.28 -28.26
C GLY A 141 -10.62 9.60 -28.20
N GLY A 142 -9.87 9.05 -27.25
CA GLY A 142 -8.42 9.10 -27.22
C GLY A 142 -7.87 8.10 -26.22
N THR A 143 -6.80 7.40 -26.59
CA THR A 143 -6.12 6.40 -25.75
C THR A 143 -5.33 7.09 -24.64
N THR A 144 -5.99 7.83 -23.77
CA THR A 144 -5.42 8.33 -22.53
C THR A 144 -6.12 7.64 -21.37
N VAL A 145 -5.33 6.99 -20.53
CA VAL A 145 -5.79 6.36 -19.29
C VAL A 145 -5.41 7.21 -18.11
N SER A 146 -6.17 7.13 -17.02
CA SER A 146 -5.80 7.70 -15.74
C SER A 146 -5.82 6.62 -14.67
N PHE A 147 -4.75 6.57 -13.88
CA PHE A 147 -4.66 5.76 -12.68
C PHE A 147 -4.68 6.67 -11.47
N SER A 148 -5.46 6.32 -10.46
CA SER A 148 -5.33 6.89 -9.13
C SER A 148 -4.98 5.77 -8.16
N SER A 149 -3.89 5.94 -7.40
CA SER A 149 -3.60 5.04 -6.28
C SER A 149 -3.71 5.71 -4.93
N THR A 150 -4.40 5.06 -4.01
CA THR A 150 -4.46 5.43 -2.59
C THR A 150 -3.75 4.35 -1.78
N THR A 151 -3.06 4.74 -0.71
CA THR A 151 -2.43 3.77 0.20
C THR A 151 -3.11 3.80 1.55
N ALA A 152 -3.37 2.64 2.15
CA ALA A 152 -3.90 2.52 3.51
C ALA A 152 -2.77 2.39 4.55
N ALA A 153 -3.07 2.75 5.80
CA ALA A 153 -2.10 2.73 6.89
C ALA A 153 -1.59 1.32 7.20
N VAL A 154 -0.27 1.11 7.22
CA VAL A 154 0.34 -0.13 7.75
C VAL A 154 0.79 0.09 9.20
N PRO A 155 0.45 -0.81 10.14
CA PRO A 155 0.98 -0.75 11.49
C PRO A 155 2.50 -0.86 11.49
N VAL A 156 3.19 0.21 11.89
CA VAL A 156 4.66 0.19 12.04
C VAL A 156 5.02 -0.84 13.12
N PRO A 157 6.08 -1.66 12.95
CA PRO A 157 6.44 -2.65 13.96
C PRO A 157 6.70 -2.00 15.32
N ALA A 158 5.75 -2.13 16.26
CA ALA A 158 5.92 -1.72 17.64
C ALA A 158 7.07 -2.47 18.33
N ALA A 159 7.60 -3.54 17.70
CA ALA A 159 8.68 -4.37 18.19
C ALA A 159 9.91 -3.58 18.66
N GLY A 160 10.30 -2.48 17.99
CA GLY A 160 11.43 -1.66 18.43
C GLY A 160 11.20 -0.98 19.78
N LEU A 161 10.03 -0.36 19.97
CA LEU A 161 9.64 0.27 21.23
C LEU A 161 9.31 -0.77 22.32
N LEU A 162 8.76 -1.92 21.94
CA LEU A 162 8.52 -3.06 22.83
C LEU A 162 9.83 -3.67 23.32
N LEU A 163 10.84 -3.78 22.46
CA LEU A 163 12.16 -4.27 22.82
C LEU A 163 12.88 -3.29 23.75
N LEU A 164 12.83 -1.99 23.46
CA LEU A 164 13.42 -0.95 24.31
C LEU A 164 12.73 -0.85 25.68
N SER A 165 11.40 -0.90 25.72
CA SER A 165 10.65 -0.91 27.00
C SER A 165 10.85 -2.22 27.77
N GLY A 166 10.91 -3.36 27.09
CA GLY A 166 11.24 -4.66 27.67
C GLY A 166 12.64 -4.68 28.29
N LEU A 167 13.65 -4.21 27.57
CA LEU A 167 15.03 -4.11 28.06
C LEU A 167 15.17 -3.10 29.21
N GLY A 168 14.48 -1.95 29.12
CA GLY A 168 14.42 -0.95 30.19
C GLY A 168 13.78 -1.52 31.47
N GLY A 169 12.71 -2.31 31.33
CA GLY A 169 12.07 -3.01 32.44
C GLY A 169 12.97 -4.05 33.11
N ILE A 170 13.72 -4.82 32.31
CA ILE A 170 14.67 -5.83 32.81
C ILE A 170 15.85 -5.16 33.55
N ALA A 171 16.37 -4.03 33.04
CA ALA A 171 17.44 -3.28 33.69
C ALA A 171 17.02 -2.69 35.05
N PHE A 172 15.79 -2.16 35.14
CA PHE A 172 15.22 -1.68 36.40
C PHE A 172 14.94 -2.82 37.40
N ALA A 173 14.47 -3.98 36.93
CA ALA A 173 14.27 -5.15 37.78
C ALA A 173 15.58 -5.69 38.38
N ARG A 174 16.69 -5.61 37.65
CA ARG A 174 18.01 -6.04 38.12
C ARG A 174 18.57 -5.15 39.23
N ARG A 175 18.32 -3.83 39.19
CA ARG A 175 18.76 -2.88 40.24
C ARG A 175 18.05 -3.07 41.59
N ARG A 176 16.90 -3.74 41.62
CA ARG A 176 16.14 -4.00 42.86
C ARG A 176 16.58 -5.24 43.64
N LYS A 177 17.48 -6.05 43.06
CA LYS A 177 17.98 -7.31 43.63
C LYS A 177 19.43 -7.26 44.12
N SER A 178 20.12 -6.13 43.95
CA SER A 178 21.40 -5.80 44.61
C SER A 178 21.14 -4.82 45.75
#